data_AF-A0A327M671-F1
#
_entry.id   AF-A0A327M671-F1
#
_cell.length_a   1.000
_cell.length_b   1.000
_cell.length_c   1.000
_cell.angle_alpha   90.00
_cell.angle_beta   90.00
_cell.angle_gamma   90.00
#
_symmetry.space_group_name_H-M   'P 1'
#
loop_
_entity.id
_entity.type
_entity.pdbx_description
1 polymer ?
#
loop_
_entity_poly.entity_id
_entity_poly.type
_entity_poly.pdbx_seq_one_letter_code
_entity_poly.pdbx_strand_id
1 'polypeptide(L)' 'MSEERASEETTPEALAVLARQAGLDQLPGAYRAELLAAWRHVERMAARIPAARPYADEPAHVFDPTRFGAEG' A
#
# COMPACT_ATOMS: atom_id res chain seq x y z
N MET A 1 2.70 -20.91 -9.10
CA MET A 1 1.40 -20.31 -9.42
C MET A 1 1.46 -18.88 -8.90
N SER A 2 1.82 -17.93 -9.77
CA SER A 2 1.78 -16.52 -9.40
C SER A 2 0.32 -16.13 -9.32
N GLU A 3 -0.17 -15.81 -8.13
CA GLU A 3 -1.48 -15.15 -8.00
C GLU A 3 -1.38 -13.84 -8.76
N GLU A 4 -1.90 -13.86 -9.99
CA GLU A 4 -2.36 -12.69 -10.71
C GLU A 4 -3.32 -11.96 -9.76
N ARG A 5 -2.80 -10.96 -9.04
CA ARG A 5 -3.63 -10.01 -8.31
C ARG A 5 -4.33 -9.21 -9.40
N ALA A 6 -5.38 -9.79 -9.97
CA ALA A 6 -6.32 -9.08 -10.81
C ALA A 6 -6.67 -7.81 -10.03
N SER A 7 -6.43 -6.67 -10.66
CA SER A 7 -6.76 -5.36 -10.12
C SER A 7 -8.29 -5.24 -10.09
N GLU A 8 -8.93 -5.97 -9.19
CA GLU A 8 -10.29 -5.68 -8.79
C GLU A 8 -10.25 -4.28 -8.17
N GLU A 9 -10.93 -3.34 -8.83
CA GLU A 9 -11.12 -1.99 -8.32
C GLU A 9 -11.57 -2.06 -6.86
N THR A 10 -10.85 -1.40 -5.95
CA THR A 10 -11.18 -1.46 -4.52
C THR A 10 -12.61 -1.00 -4.30
N THR A 11 -13.43 -1.90 -3.76
CA THR A 11 -14.81 -1.63 -3.37
C THR A 11 -14.87 -0.86 -2.04
N PRO A 12 -15.98 -0.18 -1.72
CA PRO A 12 -16.17 0.47 -0.42
C PRO A 12 -15.96 -0.50 0.76
N GLU A 13 -16.39 -1.75 0.62
CA GLU A 13 -16.26 -2.80 1.64
C GLU A 13 -14.79 -3.19 1.82
N ALA A 14 -14.05 -3.39 0.74
CA ALA A 14 -12.61 -3.67 0.78
C ALA A 14 -11.84 -2.51 1.42
N LEU A 15 -12.19 -1.26 1.07
CA LEU A 15 -11.61 -0.07 1.68
C LEU A 15 -11.90 0.01 3.18
N ALA A 16 -13.10 -0.37 3.62
CA ALA A 16 -13.44 -0.38 5.05
C ALA A 16 -12.58 -1.36 5.85
N VAL A 17 -12.24 -2.52 5.28
CA VAL A 17 -11.32 -3.49 5.89
C VAL A 17 -9.91 -2.90 6.00
N LEU A 18 -9.40 -2.30 4.92
CA LEU A 18 -8.07 -1.67 4.89
C LEU A 18 -7.98 -0.49 5.87
N ALA A 19 -9.00 0.36 5.90
CA ALA A 19 -9.08 1.48 6.83
C ALA A 19 -9.04 0.98 8.28
N ARG A 20 -9.77 -0.08 8.62
CA ARG A 20 -9.70 -0.68 9.96
C ARG A 20 -8.29 -1.19 10.29
N GLN A 21 -7.63 -1.88 9.37
CA GLN A 21 -6.27 -2.37 9.57
C GLN A 21 -5.26 -1.23 9.77
N ALA A 22 -5.51 -0.07 9.17
CA ALA A 22 -4.71 1.13 9.32
C ALA A 22 -5.06 1.98 10.56
N GLY A 23 -6.02 1.56 11.40
CA GLY A 23 -6.48 2.34 12.56
C GLY A 23 -7.33 3.56 12.18
N LEU A 24 -7.97 3.53 11.01
CA LEU A 24 -8.78 4.59 10.41
C LEU A 24 -10.29 4.27 10.50
N ASP A 25 -10.71 3.45 11.46
CA ASP A 25 -12.09 2.99 11.63
C ASP A 25 -13.07 4.07 12.13
N GLN A 26 -12.56 5.10 12.80
CA GLN A 26 -13.36 6.22 13.32
C GLN A 26 -13.58 7.35 12.30
N LEU A 27 -13.16 7.19 11.05
CA LEU A 27 -13.27 8.25 10.04
C LEU A 27 -14.74 8.58 9.72
N PRO A 28 -15.14 9.88 9.81
CA PRO A 28 -16.45 10.34 9.37
C PRO A 28 -16.77 9.92 7.93
N GLY A 29 -18.05 9.68 7.66
CA GLY A 29 -18.51 9.16 6.36
C GLY A 29 -18.08 10.00 5.15
N ALA A 30 -18.04 11.34 5.28
CA ALA A 30 -17.58 12.24 4.22
C ALA A 30 -16.14 11.94 3.77
N TYR A 31 -15.23 11.74 4.72
CA TYR A 31 -13.83 11.44 4.42
C TYR A 31 -13.62 10.02 3.90
N ARG A 32 -14.53 9.08 4.15
CA ARG A 32 -14.47 7.73 3.56
C ARG A 32 -14.70 7.77 2.05
N ALA A 33 -15.61 8.63 1.59
CA ALA A 33 -15.85 8.83 0.16
C ALA A 33 -14.63 9.47 -0.53
N GLU A 34 -14.01 10.46 0.12
CA GLU A 34 -12.77 11.08 -0.36
C GLU A 34 -11.61 10.07 -0.40
N LEU A 35 -11.48 9.25 0.65
CA LEU A 35 -10.47 8.20 0.72
C LEU A 35 -10.63 7.18 -0.42
N LEU A 36 -11.86 6.76 -0.71
CA LEU A 36 -12.14 5.85 -1.82
C LEU A 36 -11.75 6.47 -3.17
N ALA A 37 -12.10 7.73 -3.40
CA ALA A 37 -11.75 8.44 -4.62
C ALA A 37 -10.21 8.57 -4.79
N ALA A 38 -9.51 8.90 -3.71
CA ALA A 38 -8.05 8.98 -3.69
C ALA A 38 -7.40 7.61 -3.92
N TRP A 39 -7.90 6.56 -3.27
CA TRP A 39 -7.37 5.21 -3.39
C TRP A 39 -7.44 4.68 -4.82
N ARG A 40 -8.56 4.90 -5.52
CA ARG A 40 -8.70 4.56 -6.94
C ARG A 40 -7.66 5.24 -7.84
N HIS A 41 -7.21 6.44 -7.48
CA HIS A 41 -6.14 7.11 -8.21
C HIS A 41 -4.79 6.41 -7.98
N VAL A 42 -4.49 6.07 -6.73
CA VAL A 42 -3.27 5.33 -6.35
C VAL A 42 -3.23 3.97 -7.03
N GLU A 43 -4.34 3.24 -7.10
CA GLU A 43 -4.41 1.94 -7.81
C GLU A 43 -3.98 2.06 -9.27
N ARG A 44 -4.47 3.09 -9.99
CA ARG A 44 -4.07 3.34 -11.37
C ARG A 44 -2.59 3.69 -11.51
N MET A 45 -2.01 4.35 -10.51
CA MET A 45 -0.58 4.63 -10.49
C MET A 45 0.22 3.35 -10.20
N ALA A 46 -0.21 2.56 -9.21
CA ALA A 46 0.42 1.32 -8.80
C ALA A 46 0.40 0.26 -9.92
N ALA A 47 -0.69 0.18 -10.69
CA ALA A 47 -0.80 -0.70 -11.85
C ALA A 47 0.23 -0.40 -12.96
N ARG A 48 0.87 0.78 -12.95
CA ARG A 48 1.93 1.14 -13.90
C ARG A 48 3.32 0.69 -13.41
N ILE A 49 3.44 0.27 -12.16
CA ILE A 49 4.71 -0.21 -11.61
C ILE A 49 4.95 -1.63 -12.15
N PRO A 50 6.05 -1.89 -12.88
CA PRO A 50 6.35 -3.22 -13.38
C PRO A 50 6.45 -4.24 -12.25
N ALA A 51 5.69 -5.34 -12.35
CA ALA A 51 5.69 -6.42 -11.35
C ALA A 51 6.99 -7.23 -11.39
N ALA A 52 7.62 -7.36 -12.56
CA ALA A 52 8.93 -7.97 -12.71
C ALA A 52 10.01 -6.92 -12.47
N ARG A 53 10.62 -6.95 -11.28
CA ARG A 53 11.86 -6.22 -11.01
C ARG A 53 13.05 -7.16 -11.14
N PRO A 54 14.08 -6.82 -11.91
CA PRO A 54 15.35 -7.53 -11.88
C PRO A 54 15.88 -7.56 -10.43
N TYR A 55 16.49 -8.66 -10.02
CA TYR A 55 17.05 -8.82 -8.66
C TYR A 55 18.05 -7.72 -8.27
N ALA A 56 18.65 -7.04 -9.25
CA ALA A 56 19.56 -5.91 -9.05
C ALA A 56 18.86 -4.58 -8.70
N ASP A 57 17.52 -4.50 -8.77
CA ASP A 57 16.73 -3.40 -8.20
C ASP A 57 16.61 -3.61 -6.69
N GLU A 58 17.74 -3.54 -5.98
CA GLU A 58 17.75 -3.46 -4.52
C GLU A 58 16.87 -2.28 -4.06
N PRO A 59 16.20 -2.40 -2.88
CA PRO A 59 15.46 -1.26 -2.35
C PRO A 59 16.40 -0.06 -2.22
N ALA A 60 15.89 1.14 -2.54
CA ALA A 60 16.68 2.39 -2.50
C ALA A 60 17.41 2.60 -1.16
N HIS A 61 16.92 1.95 -0.09
CA HIS A 61 17.58 1.83 1.18
C HIS A 61 17.56 0.37 1.65
N VAL A 62 18.76 -0.18 1.90
CA VAL A 62 18.92 -1.44 2.64
C VAL A 62 19.05 -1.08 4.12
N PHE A 63 18.26 -1.73 4.96
CA PHE A 63 18.37 -1.56 6.41
C PHE A 63 19.71 -2.14 6.89
N ASP A 64 20.53 -1.29 7.50
CA ASP A 64 21.78 -1.68 8.15
C ASP A 64 21.62 -1.57 9.68
N PRO A 65 21.40 -2.70 10.39
CA PRO A 65 21.24 -2.67 11.84
C PRO A 65 22.49 -2.18 12.59
N THR A 66 23.67 -2.25 11.97
CA THR A 66 24.93 -1.87 12.62
C THR A 66 25.07 -0.35 12.79
N ARG A 67 24.33 0.45 12.01
CA ARG A 67 24.25 1.91 12.18
C ARG A 67 23.46 2.37 13.41
N PHE A 68 22.66 1.49 14.00
CA PHE A 68 21.78 1.82 15.13
C PHE A 68 22.24 1.18 16.45
N GLY A 69 23.39 0.50 16.46
CA GLY A 69 23.92 -0.19 17.63
C GLY A 69 25.18 0.47 18.18
N ALA A 70 25.05 1.55 18.94
CA ALA A 70 25.97 1.93 20.01
C ALA A 70 25.46 3.19 20.74
N GLU A 71 24.47 3.07 21.61
CA GLU A 71 24.44 3.77 22.92
C GLU A 71 23.52 2.97 23.85
N GLY A 72 24.13 2.25 24.79
CA GLY A 72 23.54 1.56 25.92
C GLY A 72 24.59 1.49 27.02
#